data_AF-A0A8J2J2B5-F1
#
_entry.id   AF-A0A8J2J2B5-F1
#
_cell.length_a   1.000
_cell.length_b   1.000
_cell.length_c   1.000
_cell.angle_alpha   90.00
_cell.angle_beta   90.00
_cell.angle_gamma   90.00
#
_symmetry.space_group_name_H-M   'P 1'
#
loop_
_entity.id
_entity.type
_entity.pdbx_description
1 polymer ?
#
loop_
_entity_poly.entity_id
_entity_poly.type
_entity_poly.pdbx_seq_one_letter_code
_entity_poly.pdbx_strand_id
1 'polypeptide(L)'
;MLSFKEEWLESIYTSNVLTEVVEFLRSEDWKLVKLSLKIVGHFAAGSDQQVQYLIDAVALPSIISLMKSTRKYFMKEASRTAGNIACGTLEQIIAL
;
A
#
# COMPACT_ATOMS: atom_id res chain seq x y z
N MET A 1 9.76 -23.17 -1.39
CA MET A 1 10.78 -22.11 -1.52
C MET A 1 10.04 -20.95 -2.16
N LEU A 2 9.75 -19.90 -1.39
CA LEU A 2 9.06 -18.71 -1.90
C LEU A 2 9.95 -18.07 -2.98
N SER A 3 9.37 -17.42 -3.98
CA SER A 3 10.20 -16.75 -4.98
C SER A 3 10.97 -15.60 -4.32
N PHE A 4 12.16 -15.25 -4.83
CA PHE A 4 12.97 -14.13 -4.31
C PHE A 4 12.17 -12.82 -4.14
N LYS A 5 11.12 -12.64 -4.95
CA LYS A 5 10.21 -11.49 -4.91
C LYS A 5 9.31 -11.48 -3.66
N GLU A 6 8.92 -12.65 -3.17
CA GLU A 6 8.08 -12.82 -1.98
C GLU A 6 8.91 -12.67 -0.69
N GLU A 7 10.14 -13.19 -0.66
CA GLU A 7 11.06 -13.06 0.48
C GLU A 7 11.44 -11.59 0.78
N TRP A 8 11.65 -10.77 -0.25
CA TRP A 8 11.93 -9.33 -0.07
C TRP A 8 10.73 -8.59 0.56
N LEU A 9 9.50 -8.91 0.17
CA LEU A 9 8.30 -8.26 0.69
C LEU A 9 8.06 -8.62 2.17
N GLU A 10 8.28 -9.87 2.56
CA GLU A 10 8.23 -10.29 3.96
C GLU A 10 9.32 -9.60 4.80
N SER A 11 10.52 -9.39 4.24
CA SER A 11 11.60 -8.66 4.93
C SER A 11 11.24 -7.19 5.23
N ILE A 12 10.47 -6.55 4.35
CA ILE A 12 10.02 -5.16 4.52
C ILE A 12 9.02 -5.03 5.66
N TYR A 13 8.14 -6.01 5.82
CA TYR A 13 7.19 -6.01 6.93
C TYR A 13 7.90 -6.26 8.27
N THR A 14 8.72 -7.31 8.34
CA THR A 14 9.41 -7.71 9.58
C THR A 14 10.41 -6.66 10.11
N SER A 15 10.82 -5.71 9.27
CA SER A 15 11.78 -4.65 9.62
C SER A 15 11.14 -3.28 9.96
N ASN A 16 9.81 -3.18 10.08
CA ASN A 16 9.07 -1.92 10.26
C ASN A 16 9.22 -0.90 9.11
N VAL A 17 9.90 -1.28 8.02
CA VAL A 17 10.10 -0.45 6.84
C VAL A 17 8.78 -0.12 6.16
N LEU A 18 7.80 -1.03 6.20
CA LEU A 18 6.48 -0.76 5.62
C LEU A 18 5.78 0.44 6.26
N THR A 19 5.90 0.60 7.58
CA THR A 19 5.35 1.75 8.31
C THR A 19 5.98 3.06 7.84
N GLU A 20 7.30 3.10 7.67
CA GLU A 20 8.00 4.29 7.13
C GLU A 20 7.57 4.61 5.70
N VAL A 21 7.40 3.57 4.87
CA VAL A 21 6.88 3.72 3.50
C VAL A 21 5.48 4.33 3.50
N VAL A 22 4.62 3.92 4.43
CA VAL A 22 3.27 4.50 4.60
C VAL A 22 3.34 5.96 5.07
N GLU A 23 4.25 6.31 5.97
CA GLU A 23 4.47 7.70 6.39
C GLU A 23 4.89 8.59 5.20
N PHE A 24 5.75 8.07 4.32
CA PHE A 24 6.19 8.78 3.12
C PHE A 24 5.07 9.11 2.13
N LEU A 25 3.91 8.44 2.19
CA LEU A 25 2.73 8.83 1.39
C LEU A 25 2.20 10.24 1.75
N ARG A 26 2.55 10.76 2.92
CA ARG A 26 2.17 12.09 3.42
C ARG A 26 3.25 13.16 3.18
N SER A 27 4.36 12.80 2.52
CA SER A 27 5.45 13.73 2.23
C SER A 27 5.03 14.84 1.24
N GLU A 28 5.67 16.01 1.35
CA GLU A 28 5.57 17.07 0.36
C GLU A 28 6.36 16.75 -0.93
N ASP A 29 7.35 15.87 -0.85
CA ASP A 29 8.09 15.41 -2.04
C ASP A 29 7.27 14.38 -2.83
N TRP A 30 6.72 14.83 -3.95
CA TRP A 30 5.92 14.00 -4.81
C TRP A 30 6.67 12.79 -5.41
N LYS A 31 8.00 12.85 -5.55
CA LYS A 31 8.79 11.70 -6.02
C LYS A 31 8.81 10.62 -4.95
N LEU A 32 8.95 11.03 -3.69
CA LEU A 32 8.90 10.12 -2.55
C LEU A 32 7.51 9.50 -2.42
N VAL A 33 6.44 10.31 -2.46
CA VAL A 33 5.05 9.82 -2.49
C VAL A 33 4.82 8.82 -3.62
N LYS A 34 5.34 9.11 -4.82
CA LYS A 34 5.22 8.22 -5.99
C LYS A 34 5.93 6.88 -5.79
N LEU A 35 7.13 6.87 -5.21
CA LEU A 35 7.85 5.63 -4.95
C LEU A 35 7.17 4.81 -3.85
N SER A 36 6.74 5.47 -2.78
CA SER A 36 6.01 4.81 -1.69
C SER A 36 4.69 4.21 -2.16
N LEU A 37 3.91 4.95 -2.97
CA LEU A 37 2.65 4.45 -3.50
C LEU A 37 2.84 3.24 -4.42
N LYS A 38 3.96 3.15 -5.16
CA LYS A 38 4.29 1.96 -5.94
C LYS A 38 4.57 0.74 -5.05
N ILE A 39 5.31 0.93 -3.97
CA ILE A 39 5.61 -0.16 -3.01
C ILE A 39 4.29 -0.63 -2.38
N VAL A 40 3.48 0.29 -1.86
CA VAL A 40 2.16 -0.02 -1.29
C VAL A 40 1.25 -0.70 -2.31
N GLY A 41 1.24 -0.24 -3.57
CA GLY A 41 0.48 -0.88 -4.64
C GLY A 41 0.93 -2.31 -4.96
N HIS A 42 2.23 -2.62 -4.81
CA HIS A 42 2.73 -3.99 -4.96
C HIS A 42 2.25 -4.91 -3.84
N PHE A 43 2.25 -4.45 -2.58
CA PHE A 43 1.70 -5.22 -1.47
C PHE A 43 0.19 -5.46 -1.65
N ALA A 44 -0.55 -4.42 -2.04
CA ALA A 44 -2.00 -4.52 -2.23
C ALA A 44 -2.40 -5.47 -3.36
N ALA A 45 -1.55 -5.64 -4.38
CA ALA A 45 -1.75 -6.59 -5.48
C ALA A 45 -1.26 -8.02 -5.15
N GLY A 46 -0.79 -8.23 -3.93
CA GLY A 46 -0.16 -9.45 -3.44
C GLY A 46 -1.14 -10.45 -2.83
N SER A 47 -0.64 -11.26 -1.90
CA SER A 47 -1.47 -12.17 -1.11
C SER A 47 -2.32 -11.44 -0.08
N ASP A 48 -3.36 -12.11 0.45
CA ASP A 48 -4.17 -11.58 1.55
C ASP A 48 -3.29 -11.18 2.76
N GLN A 49 -2.21 -11.92 3.02
CA GLN A 49 -1.25 -11.58 4.08
C GLN A 49 -0.52 -10.26 3.81
N GLN A 50 -0.12 -10.00 2.56
CA GLN A 50 0.52 -8.75 2.17
C GLN A 50 -0.47 -7.56 2.22
N VAL A 51 -1.73 -7.80 1.87
CA VAL A 51 -2.81 -6.82 2.06
C VAL A 51 -3.02 -6.54 3.54
N GLN A 52 -3.00 -7.57 4.40
CA GLN A 52 -3.15 -7.42 5.84
C GLN A 52 -2.03 -6.57 6.44
N TYR A 53 -0.78 -6.74 5.99
CA TYR A 53 0.34 -5.92 6.41
C TYR A 53 0.15 -4.42 6.13
N LEU A 54 -0.54 -4.06 5.04
CA LEU A 54 -0.86 -2.65 4.75
C LEU A 54 -1.91 -2.09 5.72
N ILE A 55 -2.90 -2.91 6.09
CA ILE A 55 -3.92 -2.53 7.06
C ILE A 55 -3.28 -2.33 8.43
N ASP A 56 -2.44 -3.27 8.85
CA ASP A 56 -1.71 -3.22 10.13
C ASP A 56 -0.74 -2.03 10.18
N ALA A 57 -0.14 -1.66 9.05
CA ALA A 57 0.68 -0.45 8.90
C ALA A 57 -0.12 0.86 8.75
N VAL A 58 -1.45 0.83 8.92
CA VAL A 58 -2.35 2.00 8.87
C VAL A 58 -2.26 2.76 7.54
N ALA A 59 -2.14 2.04 6.42
CA ALA A 59 -1.99 2.64 5.09
C ALA A 59 -3.27 3.29 4.55
N LEU A 60 -4.45 2.80 4.96
CA LEU A 60 -5.75 3.14 4.37
C LEU A 60 -6.07 4.64 4.35
N PRO A 61 -5.88 5.42 5.45
CA PRO A 61 -6.16 6.85 5.42
C PRO A 61 -5.32 7.60 4.37
N SER A 62 -4.06 7.23 4.23
CA SER A 62 -3.14 7.82 3.23
C SER A 62 -3.55 7.47 1.81
N ILE A 63 -3.95 6.22 1.56
CA ILE A 63 -4.45 5.76 0.25
C ILE A 63 -5.73 6.53 -0.12
N ILE A 64 -6.71 6.62 0.80
CA ILE A 64 -7.97 7.33 0.58
C ILE A 64 -7.75 8.82 0.34
N SER A 65 -6.79 9.44 1.05
CA SER A 65 -6.39 10.83 0.80
C SER A 65 -5.85 11.02 -0.62
N LEU A 66 -4.97 10.12 -1.08
CA LEU A 66 -4.38 10.18 -2.42
C LEU A 66 -5.40 9.91 -3.55
N MET A 67 -6.47 9.15 -3.29
CA MET A 67 -7.61 9.01 -4.22
C MET A 67 -8.31 10.35 -4.50
N LYS A 68 -8.22 11.32 -3.59
CA LYS A 68 -8.78 12.67 -3.76
C LYS A 68 -7.76 13.66 -4.33
N SER A 69 -6.58 13.20 -4.74
CA SER A 69 -5.53 14.06 -5.29
C SER A 69 -5.95 14.68 -6.62
N THR A 70 -5.62 15.96 -6.82
CA THR A 70 -5.77 16.65 -8.11
C THR A 70 -4.80 16.12 -9.18
N ARG A 71 -3.75 15.40 -8.78
CA ARG A 71 -2.79 14.78 -9.70
C ARG A 71 -3.31 13.43 -10.14
N LYS A 72 -3.71 13.33 -11.42
CA LYS A 72 -4.31 12.13 -12.03
C LYS A 72 -3.54 10.83 -11.77
N TYR A 73 -2.21 10.88 -11.74
CA TYR A 73 -1.38 9.70 -11.46
C TYR A 73 -1.66 9.14 -10.05
N PHE A 74 -1.63 9.98 -9.02
CA PHE A 74 -1.87 9.56 -7.64
C PHE A 74 -3.29 9.07 -7.43
N MET A 75 -4.28 9.80 -7.97
CA MET A 75 -5.67 9.36 -7.95
C MET A 75 -5.83 7.97 -8.57
N LYS A 76 -5.29 7.75 -9.78
CA LYS A 76 -5.44 6.47 -10.48
C LYS A 76 -4.77 5.31 -9.73
N GLU A 77 -3.52 5.50 -9.30
CA GLU A 77 -2.78 4.45 -8.61
C GLU A 77 -3.37 4.18 -7.22
N ALA A 78 -3.73 5.20 -6.45
CA ALA A 78 -4.37 5.01 -5.15
C ALA A 78 -5.73 4.31 -5.27
N SER A 79 -6.56 4.68 -6.26
CA SER A 79 -7.83 4.00 -6.50
C SER A 79 -7.63 2.54 -6.92
N ARG A 80 -6.58 2.25 -7.71
CA ARG A 80 -6.20 0.87 -8.03
C ARG A 80 -5.78 0.11 -6.79
N THR A 81 -4.94 0.70 -5.93
CA THR A 81 -4.51 0.10 -4.66
C THR A 81 -5.71 -0.21 -3.77
N ALA A 82 -6.62 0.74 -3.56
CA ALA A 82 -7.84 0.52 -2.78
C ALA A 82 -8.73 -0.58 -3.40
N GLY A 83 -8.86 -0.61 -4.73
CA GLY A 83 -9.59 -1.66 -5.44
C GLY A 83 -9.01 -3.05 -5.20
N ASN A 84 -7.67 -3.18 -5.15
CA ASN A 84 -7.06 -4.48 -4.85
C ASN A 84 -7.35 -4.92 -3.41
N ILE A 85 -7.32 -4.01 -2.43
CA ILE A 85 -7.68 -4.30 -1.03
C ILE A 85 -9.16 -4.75 -0.95
N ALA A 86 -10.05 -4.08 -1.72
CA ALA A 86 -11.47 -4.41 -1.77
C ALA A 86 -11.77 -5.78 -2.43
N CYS A 87 -10.82 -6.35 -3.16
CA CYS A 87 -10.93 -7.70 -3.73
C CYS A 87 -10.44 -8.80 -2.77
N GLY A 88 -9.97 -8.42 -1.58
CA GLY A 88 -9.45 -9.33 -0.56
C GLY A 88 -10.54 -9.98 0.30
N THR A 89 -10.19 -10.34 1.54
CA THR A 89 -11.11 -11.01 2.48
C THR A 89 -12.20 -10.07 2.99
N LEU A 90 -13.24 -10.63 3.64
CA LEU A 90 -14.32 -9.83 4.23
C LEU A 90 -13.77 -8.82 5.26
N GLU A 91 -12.81 -9.22 6.08
CA GLU A 91 -12.15 -8.35 7.06
C GLU A 91 -11.46 -7.17 6.38
N GLN A 92 -10.81 -7.41 5.23
CA GLN A 92 -10.10 -6.38 4.46
C GLN A 92 -11.07 -5.41 3.79
N ILE A 93 -12.21 -5.91 3.31
CA ILE A 93 -13.29 -5.09 2.76
C ILE A 93 -13.89 -4.19 3.84
N ILE A 94 -14.11 -4.70 5.05
CA ILE A 94 -14.68 -3.93 6.18
C ILE A 94 -13.70 -2.88 6.71
N ALA A 95 -12.39 -3.05 6.49
CA ALA A 95 -11.38 -2.10 6.93
C ALA A 95 -11.32 -0.80 6.09
N LEU A 96 -11.77 -0.83 4.82
CA LEU A 96 -11.77 0.29 3.87
C LEU A 96 -12.73 1.43 4.27
#